data_AF-A0A1H3UCZ7-F1
#
_entry.id   AF-A0A1H3UCZ7-F1
#
_cell.length_a   1.000
_cell.length_b   1.000
_cell.length_c   1.000
_cell.angle_alpha   90.00
_cell.angle_beta   90.00
_cell.angle_gamma   90.00
#
_symmetry.space_group_name_H-M   'P 1'
#
loop_
_entity.id
_entity.type
_entity.pdbx_description
1 polymer ?
#
loop_
_entity_poly.entity_id
_entity_poly.type
_entity_poly.pdbx_seq_one_letter_code
_entity_poly.pdbx_strand_id
1 'polypeptide(L)'
;MDERRSRTVPAPLRTMHLSLIAVWLGTALVSAIEHRGLSVQVLADAGIHDAGWQTFLIWSGLLADLAVGLALWLLPGRKSYLAALLLMAAMTVLATALQPTLWLHPLGPLLKNLPIAAMLLHLMSAPVTSKESA
;
A
#
# COMPACT_ATOMS: atom_id res chain seq x y z
N MET A 1 6.92 33.21 -0.07
CA MET A 1 7.41 32.37 1.04
C MET A 1 6.94 30.95 0.77
N ASP A 2 7.52 30.31 -0.24
CA ASP A 2 7.10 28.99 -0.71
C ASP A 2 8.14 27.98 -0.22
N GLU A 3 8.02 27.62 1.06
CA GLU A 3 8.85 26.60 1.73
C GLU A 3 8.45 25.20 1.25
N ARG A 4 8.44 24.99 -0.06
CA ARG A 4 8.37 23.66 -0.67
C ARG A 4 9.73 22.98 -0.52
N ARG A 5 10.18 22.85 0.74
CA ARG A 5 11.41 22.17 1.15
C ARG A 5 11.31 20.79 0.54
N SER A 6 12.10 20.56 -0.49
CA SER A 6 12.04 19.36 -1.31
C SER A 6 12.46 18.20 -0.42
N ARG A 7 11.48 17.54 0.20
CA ARG A 7 11.71 16.39 1.09
C ARG A 7 12.17 15.24 0.21
N THR A 8 13.46 15.23 -0.11
CA THR A 8 14.07 14.16 -0.89
C THR A 8 14.44 13.05 0.08
N VAL A 9 13.94 11.84 -0.17
CA VAL A 9 14.37 10.66 0.58
C VAL A 9 15.88 10.44 0.36
N PRO A 10 16.67 10.26 1.43
CA PRO A 10 18.11 10.03 1.30
C PRO A 10 18.43 8.92 0.31
N ALA A 11 19.54 9.03 -0.44
CA ALA A 11 19.92 8.06 -1.47
C ALA A 11 19.88 6.58 -1.00
N PRO A 12 20.30 6.23 0.23
CA PRO A 12 20.19 4.84 0.72
C PRO A 12 18.75 4.34 0.89
N LEU A 13 17.82 5.25 1.21
CA LEU A 13 16.40 4.95 1.46
C LEU A 13 15.53 5.10 0.21
N ARG A 14 16.08 5.68 -0.86
CA ARG A 14 15.35 5.95 -2.11
C ARG A 14 14.88 4.66 -2.79
N THR A 15 15.71 3.63 -2.82
CA THR A 15 15.35 2.33 -3.43
C THR A 15 14.16 1.70 -2.72
N MET A 16 14.15 1.78 -1.40
CA MET A 16 13.09 1.29 -0.53
C MET A 16 11.79 2.11 -0.66
N HIS A 17 11.90 3.43 -0.81
CA HIS A 17 10.73 4.27 -1.06
C HIS A 17 10.12 4.00 -2.44
N LEU A 18 10.96 3.88 -3.47
CA LEU A 18 10.49 3.54 -4.82
C LEU A 18 9.86 2.14 -4.89
N SER A 19 10.40 1.16 -4.16
CA SER A 19 9.78 -0.18 -4.10
C SER A 19 8.40 -0.14 -3.45
N LEU A 20 8.22 0.67 -2.38
CA LEU A 20 6.89 0.89 -1.80
C LEU A 20 5.94 1.54 -2.81
N ILE A 21 6.34 2.62 -3.50
CA ILE A 21 5.48 3.21 -4.54
C ILE A 21 5.08 2.17 -5.60
N ALA A 22 6.02 1.36 -6.06
CA ALA A 22 5.77 0.31 -7.04
C ALA A 22 4.78 -0.76 -6.54
N VAL A 23 4.82 -1.14 -5.27
CA VAL A 23 3.88 -2.11 -4.69
C VAL A 23 2.45 -1.57 -4.73
N TRP A 24 2.21 -0.33 -4.28
CA TRP A 24 0.85 0.24 -4.25
C TRP A 24 0.32 0.56 -5.66
N LEU A 25 1.15 1.14 -6.53
CA LEU A 25 0.71 1.40 -7.92
C LEU A 25 0.54 0.10 -8.72
N GLY A 26 1.40 -0.89 -8.49
CA GLY A 26 1.31 -2.20 -9.12
C GLY A 26 0.06 -2.96 -8.68
N THR A 27 -0.30 -2.93 -7.40
CA THR A 27 -1.54 -3.54 -6.88
C THR A 27 -2.79 -2.85 -7.42
N ALA A 28 -2.78 -1.51 -7.53
CA ALA A 28 -3.86 -0.78 -8.19
C ALA A 28 -4.01 -1.18 -9.67
N LEU A 29 -2.88 -1.29 -10.41
CA LEU A 29 -2.89 -1.70 -11.81
C LEU A 29 -3.38 -3.14 -11.99
N VAL A 30 -2.88 -4.07 -11.17
CA VAL A 30 -3.32 -5.47 -11.19
C VAL A 30 -4.82 -5.55 -10.88
N SER A 31 -5.31 -4.80 -9.88
CA SER A 31 -6.73 -4.75 -9.56
C SER A 31 -7.58 -4.20 -10.71
N ALA A 32 -7.05 -3.24 -11.48
CA ALA A 32 -7.73 -2.71 -12.67
C ALA A 32 -7.85 -3.77 -13.77
N ILE A 33 -6.77 -4.54 -14.01
CA ILE A 33 -6.73 -5.60 -15.02
C ILE A 33 -7.62 -6.77 -14.59
N GLU A 34 -7.47 -7.24 -13.36
CA GLU A 34 -8.11 -8.43 -12.79
C GLU A 34 -9.46 -8.15 -12.11
N HIS A 35 -10.11 -7.01 -12.39
CA HIS A 35 -11.36 -6.60 -11.74
C HIS A 35 -12.54 -7.58 -11.97
N ARG A 36 -12.44 -8.48 -12.95
CA ARG A 36 -13.44 -9.54 -13.27
C ARG A 36 -12.90 -10.97 -13.10
N GLY A 37 -11.64 -11.13 -12.73
CA GLY A 37 -10.94 -12.41 -12.70
C GLY A 37 -10.64 -12.85 -11.27
N LEU A 38 -9.35 -12.90 -10.94
CA LEU A 38 -8.87 -13.39 -9.64
C LEU A 38 -9.42 -12.59 -8.45
N SER A 39 -9.62 -11.28 -8.62
CA SER A 39 -10.13 -10.41 -7.55
C SER A 39 -11.55 -10.81 -7.09
N VAL A 40 -12.39 -11.27 -8.03
CA VAL A 40 -13.75 -11.74 -7.75
C VAL A 40 -13.72 -13.10 -7.04
N GLN A 41 -12.82 -14.00 -7.47
CA GLN A 41 -12.66 -15.32 -6.84
C GLN A 41 -12.20 -15.21 -5.38
N VAL A 42 -11.23 -14.33 -5.09
CA VAL A 42 -10.77 -14.10 -3.70
C VAL A 42 -11.92 -13.59 -2.82
N LEU A 43 -12.80 -12.73 -3.34
CA LEU A 43 -13.96 -12.25 -2.58
C LEU A 43 -15.03 -13.33 -2.41
N ALA A 44 -15.25 -14.18 -3.41
CA ALA A 44 -16.15 -15.32 -3.30
C ALA A 44 -15.65 -16.33 -2.25
N ASP A 45 -14.36 -16.64 -2.25
CA ASP A 45 -13.71 -17.51 -1.25
C ASP A 45 -13.80 -16.92 0.17
N ALA A 46 -13.82 -15.59 0.28
CA ALA A 46 -14.07 -14.86 1.52
C ALA A 46 -15.55 -14.79 1.93
N GLY A 47 -16.46 -15.44 1.19
CA GLY A 47 -17.90 -15.50 1.47
C GLY A 47 -18.74 -14.38 0.84
N ILE A 48 -18.13 -13.48 0.07
CA ILE A 48 -18.81 -12.33 -0.57
C ILE A 48 -19.20 -12.72 -1.99
N HIS A 49 -20.46 -13.11 -2.17
CA HIS A 49 -20.98 -13.62 -3.45
C HIS A 49 -21.79 -12.58 -4.23
N ASP A 50 -22.19 -11.47 -3.59
CA ASP A 50 -22.95 -10.41 -4.24
C ASP A 50 -22.06 -9.59 -5.20
N ALA A 51 -22.44 -9.55 -6.47
CA ALA A 51 -21.66 -8.89 -7.52
C ALA A 51 -21.52 -7.36 -7.31
N GLY A 52 -22.52 -6.73 -6.68
CA GLY A 52 -22.47 -5.30 -6.35
C GLY A 52 -21.42 -5.02 -5.27
N TRP A 53 -21.44 -5.81 -4.20
CA TRP A 53 -20.43 -5.74 -3.14
C TRP A 53 -19.04 -6.10 -3.63
N GLN A 54 -18.89 -7.11 -4.47
CA GLN A 54 -17.60 -7.47 -5.07
C GLN A 54 -17.03 -6.31 -5.88
N THR A 55 -17.84 -5.73 -6.77
CA THR A 55 -17.44 -4.57 -7.59
C THR A 55 -17.05 -3.40 -6.70
N PHE A 56 -17.87 -3.06 -5.70
CA PHE A 56 -17.60 -1.96 -4.78
C PHE A 56 -16.28 -2.15 -4.04
N LEU A 57 -16.03 -3.35 -3.49
CA LEU A 57 -14.81 -3.64 -2.75
C LEU A 57 -13.55 -3.58 -3.63
N ILE A 58 -13.61 -4.15 -4.84
CA ILE A 58 -12.49 -4.13 -5.80
C ILE A 58 -12.15 -2.68 -6.17
N TRP A 59 -13.15 -1.88 -6.55
CA TRP A 59 -12.93 -0.48 -6.92
C TRP A 59 -12.45 0.35 -5.72
N SER A 60 -12.99 0.11 -4.53
CA SER A 60 -12.54 0.79 -3.31
C SER A 60 -11.07 0.48 -2.97
N GLY A 61 -10.66 -0.79 -3.09
CA GLY A 61 -9.28 -1.23 -2.89
C GLY A 61 -8.34 -0.60 -3.91
N LEU A 62 -8.70 -0.65 -5.19
CA LEU A 62 -7.96 -0.01 -6.28
C LEU A 62 -7.76 1.49 -6.03
N LEU A 63 -8.83 2.20 -5.69
CA LEU A 63 -8.76 3.64 -5.43
C LEU A 63 -7.91 3.95 -4.19
N ALA A 64 -8.01 3.13 -3.15
CA ALA A 64 -7.22 3.27 -1.94
C ALA A 64 -5.72 3.04 -2.24
N ASP A 65 -5.39 2.01 -3.01
CA ASP A 65 -4.01 1.71 -3.40
C ASP A 65 -3.42 2.81 -4.29
N LEU A 66 -4.20 3.31 -5.26
CA LEU A 66 -3.79 4.41 -6.12
C LEU A 66 -3.59 5.70 -5.32
N ALA A 67 -4.48 6.02 -4.39
CA ALA A 67 -4.36 7.18 -3.53
C ALA A 67 -3.11 7.13 -2.65
N VAL A 68 -2.80 5.97 -2.06
CA VAL A 68 -1.58 5.79 -1.26
C VAL A 68 -0.33 5.84 -2.13
N GLY A 69 -0.31 5.14 -3.27
CA GLY A 69 0.81 5.18 -4.20
C GLY A 69 1.12 6.61 -4.68
N LEU A 70 0.07 7.38 -4.99
CA LEU A 70 0.21 8.78 -5.39
C LEU A 70 0.64 9.68 -4.22
N ALA A 71 0.13 9.46 -3.01
CA ALA A 71 0.56 10.20 -1.82
C ALA A 71 2.04 9.94 -1.49
N LEU A 72 2.49 8.70 -1.61
CA LEU A 72 3.91 8.33 -1.45
C LEU A 72 4.79 8.95 -2.53
N TRP A 73 4.28 9.09 -3.76
CA TRP A 73 5.02 9.66 -4.87
C TRP A 73 5.12 11.19 -4.82
N LEU A 74 4.00 11.88 -4.59
CA LEU A 74 3.93 13.35 -4.63
C LEU A 74 4.35 14.01 -3.31
N LEU A 75 4.10 13.36 -2.17
CA LEU A 75 4.24 13.95 -0.84
C LEU A 75 5.05 13.01 0.08
N PRO A 76 6.33 12.72 -0.20
CA PRO A 76 7.16 11.90 0.68
C PRO A 76 7.25 12.51 2.09
N GLY A 77 6.86 11.73 3.09
CA GLY A 77 6.95 12.16 4.48
C GLY A 77 6.17 11.28 5.45
N ARG A 78 6.35 11.57 6.74
CA ARG A 78 5.80 10.79 7.85
C ARG A 78 4.28 10.60 7.77
N LYS A 79 3.53 11.62 7.30
CA LYS A 79 2.07 11.54 7.15
C LYS A 79 1.66 10.50 6.10
N SER A 80 2.31 10.50 4.93
CA SER A 80 2.03 9.56 3.84
C SER A 80 2.43 8.14 4.22
N TYR A 81 3.56 7.96 4.91
CA TYR A 81 3.98 6.65 5.42
C TYR A 81 3.03 6.10 6.50
N LEU A 82 2.56 6.97 7.41
CA LEU A 82 1.58 6.57 8.42
C LEU A 82 0.23 6.22 7.80
N ALA A 83 -0.24 7.00 6.82
CA ALA A 83 -1.47 6.71 6.09
C ALA A 83 -1.38 5.37 5.35
N ALA A 84 -0.26 5.11 4.66
CA ALA A 84 0.01 3.84 4.00
C ALA A 84 0.00 2.67 5.01
N LEU A 85 0.65 2.85 6.16
CA LEU A 85 0.72 1.83 7.22
C LEU A 85 -0.67 1.52 7.79
N LEU A 86 -1.45 2.56 8.12
CA LEU A 86 -2.78 2.40 8.70
C LEU A 86 -3.76 1.75 7.72
N LEU A 87 -3.77 2.19 6.46
CA LEU A 87 -4.63 1.60 5.44
C LEU A 87 -4.27 0.11 5.23
N MET A 88 -2.99 -0.19 5.02
CA MET A 88 -2.53 -1.57 4.84
C MET A 88 -2.85 -2.43 6.06
N ALA A 89 -2.65 -1.91 7.28
CA ALA A 89 -2.95 -2.65 8.51
C ALA A 89 -4.45 -2.94 8.64
N ALA A 90 -5.32 -1.95 8.39
CA ALA A 90 -6.76 -2.13 8.42
C ALA A 90 -7.22 -3.20 7.40
N MET A 91 -6.73 -3.12 6.17
CA MET A 91 -7.02 -4.11 5.13
C MET A 91 -6.48 -5.51 5.49
N THR A 92 -5.31 -5.60 6.11
CA THR A 92 -4.72 -6.87 6.58
C THR A 92 -5.55 -7.51 7.68
N VAL A 93 -6.03 -6.72 8.64
CA VAL A 93 -6.89 -7.20 9.73
C VAL A 93 -8.22 -7.70 9.16
N LEU A 94 -8.84 -6.94 8.25
CA LEU A 94 -10.08 -7.35 7.60
C LEU A 94 -9.89 -8.64 6.81
N ALA A 95 -8.85 -8.74 5.98
CA ALA A 95 -8.53 -9.94 5.22
C ALA A 95 -8.22 -11.14 6.11
N THR A 96 -7.56 -10.93 7.26
CA THR A 96 -7.29 -11.99 8.24
C THR A 96 -8.58 -12.50 8.88
N ALA A 97 -9.53 -11.61 9.18
CA ALA A 97 -10.82 -11.99 9.75
C ALA A 97 -11.69 -12.77 8.76
N LEU A 98 -11.65 -12.40 7.47
CA LEU A 98 -12.42 -13.06 6.41
C LEU A 98 -11.79 -14.38 5.94
N GLN A 99 -10.46 -14.40 5.75
CA GLN A 99 -9.76 -15.53 5.16
C GLN A 99 -8.37 -15.71 5.80
N PRO A 100 -8.31 -16.27 7.03
CA PRO A 100 -7.04 -16.43 7.76
C PRO A 100 -6.04 -17.36 7.05
N THR A 101 -6.52 -18.24 6.16
CA THR A 101 -5.67 -19.12 5.34
C THR A 101 -4.74 -18.35 4.39
N LEU A 102 -5.02 -17.07 4.10
CA LEU A 102 -4.13 -16.20 3.31
C LEU A 102 -2.75 -15.98 3.95
N TRP A 103 -2.58 -16.25 5.25
CA TRP A 103 -1.27 -16.26 5.89
C TRP A 103 -0.37 -17.43 5.43
N LEU A 104 -0.98 -18.56 5.09
CA LEU A 104 -0.29 -19.79 4.68
C LEU A 104 -0.28 -20.01 3.16
N HIS A 105 -0.89 -19.10 2.40
CA HIS A 105 -0.93 -19.18 0.95
C HIS A 105 0.49 -19.08 0.35
N PRO A 106 0.86 -19.89 -0.65
CA PRO A 106 2.24 -19.99 -1.16
C PRO A 106 2.82 -18.67 -1.69
N LEU A 107 1.95 -17.78 -2.18
CA LEU A 107 2.34 -16.44 -2.65
C LEU A 107 2.43 -15.39 -1.52
N GLY A 108 2.18 -15.77 -0.26
CA GLY A 108 2.27 -14.91 0.92
C GLY A 108 1.53 -13.56 0.82
N PRO A 109 0.24 -13.53 0.43
CA PRO A 109 -0.51 -12.29 0.21
C PRO A 109 -0.57 -11.40 1.45
N LEU A 110 -0.71 -11.97 2.65
CA LEU A 110 -0.65 -11.20 3.90
C LEU A 110 0.78 -11.12 4.46
N LEU A 111 1.59 -12.15 4.23
CA LEU A 111 2.95 -12.24 4.76
C LEU A 111 3.86 -11.11 4.21
N LYS A 112 3.63 -10.67 2.97
CA LYS A 112 4.34 -9.53 2.37
C LYS A 112 4.11 -8.21 3.13
N ASN A 113 3.03 -8.07 3.89
CA ASN A 113 2.71 -6.84 4.60
C ASN A 113 3.62 -6.62 5.82
N LEU A 114 4.22 -7.69 6.38
CA LEU A 114 5.17 -7.59 7.48
C LEU A 114 6.46 -6.82 7.11
N PRO A 115 7.21 -7.19 6.06
CA PRO A 115 8.36 -6.41 5.64
C PRO A 115 7.96 -5.01 5.15
N ILE A 116 6.77 -4.85 4.54
CA ILE A 116 6.27 -3.52 4.15
C ILE A 116 6.03 -2.63 5.39
N ALA A 117 5.44 -3.17 6.46
CA ALA A 117 5.27 -2.45 7.72
C ALA A 117 6.62 -2.03 8.31
N ALA A 118 7.58 -2.96 8.39
CA ALA A 118 8.93 -2.66 8.86
C ALA A 118 9.58 -1.55 8.03
N MET A 119 9.38 -1.59 6.70
CA MET A 119 9.91 -0.59 5.80
C MET A 119 9.31 0.81 6.06
N LEU A 120 7.98 0.90 6.19
CA LEU A 120 7.30 2.16 6.50
C LEU A 120 7.71 2.73 7.87
N LEU A 121 7.83 1.87 8.89
CA LEU A 121 8.29 2.26 10.22
C LEU A 121 9.72 2.80 10.18
N HIS A 122 10.62 2.16 9.43
CA HIS A 122 12.00 2.62 9.26
C HIS A 122 12.06 3.96 8.54
N LEU A 123 11.31 4.15 7.44
CA LEU A 123 11.23 5.43 6.73
C LEU A 123 10.64 6.57 7.58
N MET A 124 9.73 6.27 8.51
CA MET A 124 9.22 7.25 9.47
C MET A 124 10.22 7.63 10.58
N SER A 125 11.17 6.72 10.85
CA SER A 125 12.19 6.88 11.89
C SER A 125 13.46 7.54 11.36
N ALA A 126 13.73 7.44 10.05
CA ALA A 126 14.86 8.10 9.41
C ALA A 126 14.63 9.63 9.35
N PRO A 127 15.61 10.46 9.77
CA PRO A 127 15.51 11.90 9.62
C PRO A 127 15.48 12.27 8.14
N VAL A 128 14.41 12.94 7.69
CA VAL A 128 14.37 13.56 6.37
C VAL A 128 15.37 14.72 6.40
N THR A 129 16.57 14.49 5.86
CA THR A 129 17.62 15.52 5.84
C THR A 129 17.12 16.69 5.00
N SER A 130 17.01 17.86 5.61
CA SER A 130 16.81 19.09 4.85
C SER A 130 18.08 19.31 4.02
N LYS A 131 17.92 19.55 2.72
CA LYS A 131 19.04 19.93 1.85
C LYS A 131 19.66 21.21 2.42
N GLU A 132 20.75 21.05 3.16
CA GLU A 132 21.49 22.19 3.70
C GLU A 132 22.13 22.89 2.50
N SER A 133 21.87 24.19 2.43
CA SER A 133 22.38 25.11 1.42
C SER A 133 23.91 25.07 1.39
N ALA A 134 24.47 24.50 0.32
CA ALA A 134 25.82 24.78 -0.14
C ALA A 134 25.75 25.89 -1.19
#